data_AF-A0A3D0VLU6-F1
#
_entry.id   AF-A0A3D0VLU6-F1
#
_cell.length_a   1.000
_cell.length_b   1.000
_cell.length_c   1.000
_cell.angle_alpha   90.00
_cell.angle_beta   90.00
_cell.angle_gamma   90.00
#
_symmetry.space_group_name_H-M   'P 1'
#
loop_
_entity.id
_entity.type
_entity.pdbx_description
1 polymer ?
#
loop_
_entity_poly.entity_id
_entity_poly.type
_entity_poly.pdbx_seq_one_letter_code
_entity_poly.pdbx_strand_id
1 'polypeptide(L)'
;MVILMDMTLCRVNKNNGVATEERKLPMRREREFESVYEMDKFLDRLTRLHYPGKEINATYQTIKISQVKELQKLMDETGAWSNHTFDNGNFSQQRCVPISYHLQKETKELTEALEKFFQSPTLLNKTDAEKEFSDCFILLLDAGNKFGLSAREMIYNAFDKLEINRKRKWGKPDEHGVVEHIREQE
;
A
#
# COMPACT_ATOMS: atom_id res chain seq x y z
N MET A 1 1.25 -19.72 -7.71
CA MET A 1 0.36 -19.94 -6.55
C MET A 1 0.30 -18.63 -5.79
N VAL A 2 -0.88 -18.00 -5.72
CA VAL A 2 -1.07 -16.72 -5.02
C VAL A 2 -2.10 -16.97 -3.92
N ILE A 3 -1.73 -16.76 -2.66
CA ILE A 3 -2.57 -16.99 -1.48
C ILE A 3 -2.98 -15.62 -0.93
N LEU A 4 -4.29 -15.37 -0.85
CA LEU A 4 -4.88 -14.19 -0.22
C LEU A 4 -5.49 -14.59 1.14
N MET A 5 -5.17 -13.85 2.20
CA MET A 5 -5.78 -14.02 3.53
C MET A 5 -7.08 -13.19 3.68
N ASP A 6 -8.01 -13.72 4.46
CA ASP A 6 -9.46 -13.44 4.43
C ASP A 6 -9.86 -12.00 4.84
N MET A 7 -10.76 -11.37 4.07
CA MET A 7 -11.41 -10.09 4.41
C MET A 7 -12.83 -10.34 4.94
N THR A 8 -13.05 -10.14 6.23
CA THR A 8 -14.39 -10.22 6.84
C THR A 8 -15.33 -9.14 6.29
N LEU A 9 -16.44 -9.56 5.68
CA LEU A 9 -17.52 -8.71 5.15
C LEU A 9 -18.53 -8.38 6.26
N CYS A 10 -18.76 -7.09 6.52
CA CYS A 10 -19.86 -6.61 7.35
C CYS A 10 -20.99 -6.08 6.46
N ARG A 11 -22.17 -6.71 6.47
CA ARG A 11 -23.36 -6.19 5.79
C ARG A 11 -24.12 -5.24 6.71
N VAL A 12 -24.18 -3.96 6.35
CA VAL A 12 -25.11 -3.01 6.99
C VAL A 12 -26.40 -2.98 6.17
N ASN A 13 -27.51 -3.45 6.75
CA ASN A 13 -28.82 -3.38 6.12
C ASN A 13 -29.39 -1.97 6.29
N LYS A 14 -29.74 -1.29 5.19
CA LYS A 14 -30.13 0.14 5.20
C LYS A 14 -31.59 0.40 5.59
N ASN A 15 -32.42 -0.63 5.74
CA ASN A 15 -33.83 -0.47 6.02
C ASN A 15 -34.21 -1.23 7.29
N ASN A 16 -34.55 -0.46 8.32
CA ASN A 16 -35.08 -0.85 9.64
C ASN A 16 -33.99 -1.23 10.66
N GLY A 17 -33.67 -0.29 11.55
CA GLY A 17 -32.69 -0.40 12.65
C GLY A 17 -33.05 -1.43 13.73
N VAL A 18 -33.19 -2.68 13.34
CA VAL A 18 -33.28 -3.84 14.23
C VAL A 18 -32.12 -4.76 13.89
N ALA A 19 -31.26 -5.01 14.87
CA ALA A 19 -30.17 -5.98 14.75
C ALA A 19 -30.78 -7.37 14.55
N THR A 20 -30.72 -7.89 13.32
CA THR A 20 -31.03 -9.29 13.07
C THR A 20 -29.81 -10.13 13.41
N GLU A 21 -30.04 -11.11 14.29
CA GLU A 21 -29.23 -12.28 14.63
C GLU A 21 -27.98 -12.51 13.76
N GLU A 22 -26.80 -12.49 14.39
CA GLU A 22 -25.52 -12.86 13.78
C GLU A 22 -25.57 -14.32 13.31
N ARG A 23 -25.94 -14.55 12.05
CA ARG A 23 -25.58 -15.80 11.40
C ARG A 23 -24.07 -15.80 11.23
N LYS A 24 -23.37 -16.57 12.08
CA LYS A 24 -21.98 -16.99 11.84
C LYS A 24 -21.92 -17.62 10.45
N LEU A 25 -21.43 -16.86 9.47
CA LEU A 25 -21.09 -17.41 8.17
C LEU A 25 -19.96 -18.43 8.41
N PRO A 26 -20.07 -19.66 7.89
CA PRO A 26 -19.01 -20.65 8.06
C PRO A 26 -17.70 -20.08 7.50
N MET A 27 -16.59 -20.24 8.24
CA MET A 27 -15.24 -19.93 7.76
C MET A 27 -15.08 -20.46 6.34
N ARG A 28 -14.94 -19.56 5.37
CA ARG A 28 -14.77 -19.94 3.97
C ARG A 28 -13.30 -20.27 3.77
N ARG A 29 -13.05 -21.49 3.28
CA ARG A 29 -11.72 -22.01 2.95
C ARG A 29 -10.93 -21.01 2.09
N GLU A 30 -9.63 -20.94 2.35
CA GLU A 30 -8.64 -20.27 1.50
C GLU A 30 -8.95 -20.53 0.03
N ARG A 31 -9.02 -19.46 -0.77
CA ARG A 31 -9.27 -19.59 -2.21
C ARG A 31 -7.93 -19.47 -2.93
N GLU A 32 -7.44 -20.61 -3.39
CA GLU A 32 -6.33 -20.66 -4.33
C GLU A 32 -6.83 -20.22 -5.71
N PHE A 33 -6.03 -19.41 -6.41
CA PHE A 33 -6.28 -19.05 -7.80
C PHE A 33 -5.29 -19.80 -8.69
N GLU A 34 -5.80 -20.47 -9.72
CA GLU A 34 -4.99 -21.28 -10.63
C GLU A 34 -4.23 -20.39 -11.63
N SER A 35 -4.69 -19.15 -11.83
CA SER A 35 -4.03 -18.18 -12.71
C SER A 35 -4.33 -16.71 -12.35
N VAL A 36 -3.50 -15.81 -12.88
CA VAL A 36 -3.69 -14.35 -12.79
C VAL A 36 -5.05 -13.91 -13.35
N TYR A 37 -5.53 -14.60 -14.40
CA TYR A 37 -6.83 -14.34 -15.02
C TYR A 37 -8.00 -14.64 -14.07
N GLU A 38 -7.90 -15.69 -13.26
CA GLU A 38 -8.93 -15.99 -12.27
C GLU A 38 -8.95 -14.97 -11.12
N MET A 39 -7.77 -14.51 -10.72
CA MET A 39 -7.62 -13.45 -9.73
C MET A 39 -8.22 -12.13 -10.25
N ASP A 40 -7.98 -11.77 -11.51
CA ASP A 40 -8.58 -10.57 -12.13
C ASP A 40 -10.11 -10.65 -12.17
N LYS A 41 -10.68 -11.80 -12.54
CA LYS A 41 -12.14 -12.02 -12.48
C LYS A 41 -12.68 -11.90 -11.06
N PHE A 42 -11.94 -12.40 -10.08
CA PHE A 42 -12.32 -12.29 -8.68
C PHE A 42 -12.31 -10.85 -8.19
N LEU A 43 -11.28 -10.07 -8.56
CA LEU A 43 -11.17 -8.66 -8.23
C LEU A 43 -12.22 -7.80 -8.93
N ASP A 44 -12.55 -8.07 -10.18
CA ASP A 44 -13.68 -7.43 -10.87
C ASP A 44 -14.99 -7.70 -10.12
N ARG A 45 -15.18 -8.95 -9.67
CA ARG A 45 -16.33 -9.34 -8.86
C ARG A 45 -16.38 -8.63 -7.51
N LEU A 46 -15.25 -8.53 -6.80
CA LEU A 46 -15.15 -7.80 -5.53
C LEU A 46 -15.44 -6.31 -5.72
N THR A 47 -14.90 -5.71 -6.79
CA THR A 47 -15.12 -4.30 -7.10
C THR A 47 -16.60 -4.02 -7.35
N ARG A 48 -17.28 -4.87 -8.13
CA ARG A 48 -18.74 -4.77 -8.36
C ARG A 48 -19.56 -4.99 -7.08
N LEU A 49 -19.09 -5.83 -6.17
CA LEU A 49 -19.78 -6.11 -4.90
C LEU A 49 -19.73 -4.90 -3.95
N HIS A 50 -18.59 -4.21 -3.87
CA HIS A 50 -18.40 -3.07 -2.96
C HIS A 50 -18.92 -1.74 -3.54
N TYR A 51 -19.03 -1.63 -4.86
CA TYR A 51 -19.51 -0.42 -5.55
C TYR A 51 -20.66 -0.73 -6.53
N PRO A 52 -21.83 -1.20 -6.04
CA PRO A 52 -22.95 -1.55 -6.90
C PRO A 52 -23.51 -0.31 -7.62
N GLY A 53 -23.72 -0.42 -8.93
CA GLY A 53 -24.37 0.61 -9.75
C GLY A 53 -23.44 1.63 -10.43
N LYS A 54 -22.11 1.52 -10.27
CA LYS A 54 -21.16 2.22 -11.15
C LYS A 54 -20.81 1.30 -12.31
N GLU A 55 -21.26 1.65 -13.52
CA GLU A 55 -20.66 1.07 -14.73
C GLU A 55 -19.16 1.34 -14.67
N ILE A 56 -18.38 0.29 -14.48
CA ILE A 56 -16.93 0.37 -14.58
C ILE A 56 -16.64 0.49 -16.07
N ASN A 57 -16.70 1.71 -16.59
CA ASN A 57 -16.48 1.99 -17.99
C ASN A 57 -15.09 1.45 -18.39
N ALA A 58 -14.97 0.81 -19.55
CA ALA A 58 -13.74 0.11 -19.96
C ALA A 58 -12.49 1.01 -19.89
N THR A 59 -12.67 2.31 -20.13
CA THR A 59 -11.66 3.36 -19.95
C THR A 59 -11.06 3.41 -18.54
N TYR A 60 -11.86 3.23 -17.50
CA TYR A 60 -11.39 3.24 -16.11
C TYR A 60 -10.56 2.01 -15.76
N GLN A 61 -10.88 0.84 -16.33
CA GLN A 61 -10.03 -0.34 -16.17
C GLN A 61 -8.70 -0.18 -16.91
N THR A 62 -8.72 0.39 -18.11
CA THR A 62 -7.50 0.67 -18.89
C THR A 62 -6.57 1.66 -18.17
N ILE A 63 -7.11 2.74 -17.58
CA ILE A 63 -6.33 3.72 -16.80
C ILE A 63 -5.69 3.08 -15.57
N LYS A 64 -6.38 2.17 -14.89
CA LYS A 64 -5.81 1.45 -13.74
C LYS A 64 -4.65 0.54 -14.14
N ILE A 65 -4.78 -0.14 -15.28
CA ILE A 65 -3.73 -1.02 -15.79
C ILE A 65 -2.51 -0.20 -16.24
N SER A 66 -2.69 1.00 -16.81
CA SER A 66 -1.55 1.85 -17.22
C SER A 66 -0.77 2.36 -16.01
N GLN A 67 -1.45 2.82 -14.95
CA GLN A 67 -0.79 3.34 -13.75
C GLN A 67 0.04 2.28 -13.01
N VAL A 68 -0.46 1.05 -12.90
CA VAL A 68 0.31 -0.06 -12.29
C VAL A 68 1.56 -0.38 -13.12
N LYS A 69 1.45 -0.31 -14.45
CA LYS A 69 2.60 -0.51 -15.35
C LYS A 69 3.63 0.62 -15.22
N GLU A 70 3.19 1.86 -15.10
CA GLU A 70 4.09 3.00 -14.88
C GLU A 70 4.83 2.88 -13.54
N LEU A 71 4.14 2.45 -12.49
CA LEU A 71 4.77 2.22 -11.20
C LEU A 71 5.76 1.05 -11.24
N GLN A 72 5.40 -0.05 -11.91
CA GLN A 72 6.32 -1.18 -12.11
C GLN A 72 7.56 -0.73 -12.90
N LYS A 73 7.37 0.07 -13.94
CA LYS A 73 8.48 0.62 -14.73
C LYS A 73 9.41 1.47 -13.86
N LEU A 74 8.87 2.39 -13.05
CA LEU A 74 9.67 3.20 -12.12
C LEU A 74 10.47 2.32 -11.17
N MET A 75 9.82 1.32 -10.56
CA MET A 75 10.45 0.36 -9.65
C MET A 75 11.59 -0.43 -10.32
N ASP A 76 11.40 -0.88 -11.56
CA ASP A 76 12.41 -1.61 -12.32
C ASP A 76 13.59 -0.70 -12.71
N GLU A 77 13.32 0.53 -13.14
CA GLU A 77 14.34 1.52 -13.50
C GLU A 77 15.17 1.93 -12.28
N THR A 78 14.53 2.20 -11.15
CA THR A 78 15.21 2.45 -9.87
C THR A 78 16.08 1.26 -9.47
N GLY A 79 15.53 0.05 -9.54
CA GLY A 79 16.26 -1.16 -9.17
C GLY A 79 17.49 -1.41 -10.04
N ALA A 80 17.37 -1.18 -11.35
CA ALA A 80 18.47 -1.29 -12.30
C ALA A 80 19.56 -0.23 -12.06
N TRP A 81 19.16 1.03 -11.86
CA TRP A 81 20.10 2.11 -11.54
C TRP A 81 20.84 1.85 -10.22
N SER A 82 20.11 1.46 -9.17
CA SER A 82 20.68 1.17 -7.84
C SER A 82 21.70 0.02 -7.89
N ASN A 83 21.37 -1.08 -8.59
CA ASN A 83 22.31 -2.19 -8.81
C ASN A 83 23.58 -1.70 -9.51
N HIS A 84 23.43 -0.90 -10.56
CA HIS A 84 24.57 -0.40 -11.33
C HIS A 84 25.47 0.50 -10.48
N THR A 85 24.89 1.46 -9.77
CA THR A 85 25.61 2.46 -8.99
C THR A 85 26.29 1.88 -7.77
N PHE A 86 25.62 0.97 -7.06
CA PHE A 86 26.04 0.60 -5.71
C PHE A 86 26.44 -0.87 -5.52
N ASP A 87 26.22 -1.73 -6.54
CA ASP A 87 26.50 -3.17 -6.47
C ASP A 87 27.28 -3.69 -7.70
N ASN A 88 27.94 -2.78 -8.44
CA ASN A 88 28.67 -3.09 -9.68
C ASN A 88 27.79 -3.81 -10.73
N GLY A 89 26.50 -3.48 -10.76
CA GLY A 89 25.51 -4.09 -11.64
C GLY A 89 24.92 -5.41 -11.15
N ASN A 90 25.31 -5.91 -9.97
CA ASN A 90 24.79 -7.18 -9.44
C ASN A 90 23.50 -6.98 -8.64
N PHE A 91 22.52 -7.85 -8.87
CA PHE A 91 21.33 -7.91 -8.02
C PHE A 91 21.65 -8.65 -6.72
N SER A 92 21.24 -8.08 -5.59
CA SER A 92 21.30 -8.74 -4.28
C SER A 92 20.03 -8.49 -3.48
N GLN A 93 19.34 -9.57 -3.09
CA GLN A 93 18.13 -9.48 -2.28
C GLN A 93 18.40 -8.83 -0.91
N GLN A 94 19.58 -9.10 -0.33
CA GLN A 94 19.97 -8.62 1.00
C GLN A 94 20.12 -7.09 1.06
N ARG A 95 20.24 -6.42 -0.10
CA ARG A 95 20.29 -4.96 -0.21
C ARG A 95 19.01 -4.28 0.26
N CYS A 96 17.87 -4.99 0.35
CA CYS A 96 16.66 -4.41 0.93
C CYS A 96 16.89 -3.89 2.37
N VAL A 97 17.80 -4.51 3.14
CA VAL A 97 18.13 -4.10 4.51
C VAL A 97 18.85 -2.74 4.55
N PRO A 98 20.01 -2.53 3.90
CA PRO A 98 20.65 -1.22 3.87
C PRO A 98 19.78 -0.14 3.21
N ILE A 99 18.98 -0.47 2.19
CA ILE A 99 18.00 0.47 1.61
C ILE A 99 16.97 0.88 2.66
N SER A 100 16.48 -0.04 3.51
CA SER A 100 15.55 0.30 4.59
C SER A 100 16.16 1.21 5.66
N TYR A 101 17.47 1.09 5.92
CA TYR A 101 18.19 2.04 6.78
C TYR A 101 18.35 3.41 6.12
N HIS A 102 18.53 3.45 4.80
CA HIS A 102 18.54 4.71 4.05
C HIS A 102 17.16 5.36 4.08
N LEU A 103 16.08 4.61 3.86
CA LEU A 103 14.72 5.11 3.97
C LEU A 103 14.45 5.76 5.34
N GLN A 104 14.98 5.21 6.44
CA GLN A 104 14.87 5.86 7.76
C GLN A 104 15.54 7.24 7.82
N LYS A 105 16.65 7.44 7.10
CA LYS A 105 17.29 8.76 7.00
C LYS A 105 16.42 9.71 6.18
N GLU A 106 15.97 9.30 5.00
CA GLU A 106 15.10 10.14 4.15
C GLU A 106 13.77 10.50 4.84
N THR A 107 13.22 9.62 5.69
CA THR A 107 12.01 9.98 6.47
C THR A 107 12.28 11.08 7.52
N LYS A 108 13.51 11.19 8.01
CA LYS A 108 13.92 12.30 8.90
C LYS A 108 14.08 13.58 8.09
N GLU A 109 14.74 13.52 6.94
CA GLU A 109 14.90 14.65 6.02
C GLU A 109 13.53 15.19 5.57
N LEU A 110 12.59 14.29 5.27
CA LEU A 110 11.19 14.66 5.01
C LEU A 110 10.52 15.37 6.20
N THR A 111 10.72 14.88 7.42
CA THR A 111 10.15 15.51 8.63
C THR A 111 10.69 16.92 8.79
N GLU A 112 12.00 17.12 8.66
CA GLU A 112 12.66 18.42 8.72
C GLU A 112 12.17 19.37 7.62
N ALA A 113 12.02 18.87 6.38
CA ALA A 113 11.51 19.66 5.25
C ALA A 113 10.05 20.10 5.47
N LEU A 114 9.21 19.22 6.02
CA LEU A 114 7.83 19.54 6.38
C LEU A 114 7.77 20.60 7.49
N GLU A 115 8.57 20.45 8.55
CA GLU A 115 8.65 21.45 9.63
C GLU A 115 9.07 22.82 9.08
N LYS A 116 10.09 22.86 8.23
CA LYS A 116 10.56 24.08 7.55
C LYS A 116 9.47 24.71 6.69
N PHE A 117 8.69 23.91 5.96
CA PHE A 117 7.56 24.40 5.16
C PHE A 117 6.44 24.97 6.04
N PHE A 118 6.08 24.31 7.14
CA PHE A 118 5.02 24.82 8.03
C PHE A 118 5.47 26.04 8.85
N GLN A 119 6.76 26.17 9.16
CA GLN A 119 7.32 27.40 9.74
C GLN A 119 7.39 28.54 8.72
N SER A 120 7.68 28.24 7.45
CA SER A 120 7.83 29.22 6.37
C SER A 120 7.34 28.64 5.03
N PRO A 121 6.07 28.87 4.63
CA PRO A 121 5.45 28.20 3.47
C PRO A 121 5.83 28.86 2.14
N THR A 122 7.12 28.85 1.82
CA THR A 122 7.64 29.33 0.53
C THR A 122 7.59 28.25 -0.54
N LEU A 123 7.60 28.65 -1.82
CA LEU A 123 7.69 27.71 -2.94
C LEU A 123 8.96 26.84 -2.86
N LEU A 124 10.07 27.41 -2.36
CA LEU A 124 11.32 26.69 -2.15
C LEU A 124 11.14 25.56 -1.13
N ASN A 125 10.59 25.87 0.05
CA ASN A 125 10.40 24.86 1.10
C ASN A 125 9.38 23.79 0.70
N LYS A 126 8.36 24.14 -0.10
CA LYS A 126 7.44 23.16 -0.67
C LYS A 126 8.18 22.21 -1.62
N THR A 127 9.00 22.75 -2.50
CA THR A 127 9.81 21.97 -3.46
C THR A 127 10.77 21.04 -2.73
N ASP A 128 11.39 21.50 -1.64
CA ASP A 128 12.24 20.67 -0.79
C ASP A 128 11.44 19.48 -0.25
N ALA A 129 10.28 19.71 0.39
CA ALA A 129 9.44 18.62 0.89
C ALA A 129 8.96 17.64 -0.21
N GLU A 130 8.63 18.15 -1.41
CA GLU A 130 8.25 17.31 -2.56
C GLU A 130 9.39 16.36 -3.02
N LYS A 131 10.65 16.79 -2.90
CA LYS A 131 11.82 15.94 -3.18
C LYS A 131 11.97 14.86 -2.12
N GLU A 132 11.89 15.20 -0.84
CA GLU A 132 12.02 14.23 0.24
C GLU A 132 10.91 13.16 0.21
N PHE A 133 9.69 13.55 -0.22
CA PHE A 133 8.63 12.57 -0.52
C PHE A 133 9.03 11.61 -1.65
N SER A 134 9.67 12.13 -2.69
CA SER A 134 10.11 11.35 -3.84
C SER A 134 11.26 10.40 -3.47
N ASP A 135 12.22 10.85 -2.66
CA ASP A 135 13.33 10.02 -2.18
C ASP A 135 12.81 8.87 -1.31
N CYS A 136 11.90 9.16 -0.37
CA CYS A 136 11.21 8.12 0.41
C CYS A 136 10.48 7.11 -0.50
N PHE A 137 9.77 7.59 -1.52
CA PHE A 137 8.99 6.74 -2.40
C PHE A 137 9.88 5.83 -3.26
N ILE A 138 10.93 6.38 -3.85
CA ILE A 138 11.87 5.65 -4.71
C ILE A 138 12.63 4.59 -3.89
N LEU A 139 13.08 4.91 -2.66
CA LEU A 139 13.72 3.93 -1.78
C LEU A 139 12.77 2.82 -1.33
N LEU A 140 11.50 3.12 -1.09
CA LEU A 140 10.50 2.10 -0.76
C LEU A 140 10.28 1.13 -1.93
N LEU A 141 10.24 1.66 -3.17
CA LEU A 141 10.15 0.83 -4.37
C LEU A 141 11.40 -0.02 -4.58
N ASP A 142 12.60 0.53 -4.41
CA ASP A 142 13.84 -0.25 -4.55
C ASP A 142 13.93 -1.34 -3.48
N ALA A 143 13.59 -1.02 -2.21
CA ALA A 143 13.54 -2.01 -1.14
C ALA A 143 12.55 -3.15 -1.46
N GLY A 144 11.36 -2.81 -1.97
CA GLY A 144 10.38 -3.78 -2.45
C GLY A 144 10.90 -4.64 -3.59
N ASN A 145 11.59 -4.04 -4.56
CA ASN A 145 12.19 -4.73 -5.71
C ASN A 145 13.26 -5.72 -5.25
N LYS A 146 14.16 -5.29 -4.37
CA LYS A 146 15.16 -6.18 -3.77
C LYS A 146 14.51 -7.26 -2.93
N PHE A 147 13.40 -7.00 -2.24
CA PHE A 147 12.69 -8.03 -1.48
C PHE A 147 11.98 -9.07 -2.38
N GLY A 148 11.72 -8.73 -3.65
CA GLY A 148 11.06 -9.60 -4.63
C GLY A 148 9.57 -9.30 -4.82
N LEU A 149 9.11 -8.10 -4.45
CA LEU A 149 7.74 -7.67 -4.70
C LEU A 149 7.62 -7.00 -6.07
N SER A 150 6.47 -7.16 -6.69
CA SER A 150 6.00 -6.30 -7.78
C SER A 150 5.25 -5.08 -7.24
N ALA A 151 5.15 -4.03 -8.06
CA ALA A 151 4.33 -2.85 -7.75
C ALA A 151 2.87 -3.23 -7.49
N ARG A 152 2.35 -4.23 -8.23
CA ARG A 152 1.00 -4.76 -8.06
C ARG A 152 0.81 -5.38 -6.67
N GLU A 153 1.76 -6.21 -6.23
CA GLU A 153 1.72 -6.83 -4.89
C GLU A 153 1.84 -5.79 -3.79
N MET A 154 2.70 -4.78 -3.94
CA MET A 154 2.79 -3.68 -2.97
C MET A 154 1.45 -2.93 -2.82
N ILE A 155 0.76 -2.64 -3.93
CA ILE A 155 -0.56 -2.01 -3.92
C ILE A 155 -1.58 -2.90 -3.20
N TYR A 156 -1.62 -4.20 -3.49
CA TYR A 156 -2.56 -5.11 -2.84
C TYR A 156 -2.29 -5.27 -1.35
N ASN A 157 -1.03 -5.47 -0.97
CA ASN A 157 -0.62 -5.54 0.43
C ASN A 157 -0.98 -4.27 1.20
N ALA A 158 -0.88 -3.09 0.55
CA ALA A 158 -1.29 -1.82 1.14
C ALA A 158 -2.80 -1.74 1.37
N PHE A 159 -3.63 -2.20 0.42
CA PHE A 159 -5.08 -2.27 0.60
C PHE A 159 -5.48 -3.26 1.69
N ASP A 160 -4.90 -4.46 1.70
CA ASP A 160 -5.16 -5.46 2.74
C ASP A 160 -4.78 -4.93 4.13
N LYS A 161 -3.62 -4.27 4.23
CA LYS A 161 -3.18 -3.63 5.47
C LYS A 161 -4.11 -2.49 5.90
N LEU A 162 -4.66 -1.73 4.96
CA LEU A 162 -5.62 -0.66 5.24
C LEU A 162 -6.92 -1.22 5.83
N GLU A 163 -7.44 -2.34 5.33
CA GLU A 163 -8.62 -2.99 5.91
C GLU A 163 -8.37 -3.47 7.34
N ILE A 164 -7.19 -4.01 7.63
CA ILE A 164 -6.78 -4.34 9.00
C ILE A 164 -6.75 -3.07 9.86
N ASN A 165 -6.13 -1.99 9.38
CA ASN A 165 -6.00 -0.73 10.10
C ASN A 165 -7.36 -0.09 10.43
N ARG A 166 -8.35 -0.21 9.54
CA ARG A 166 -9.73 0.28 9.79
C ARG A 166 -10.45 -0.46 10.92
N LYS A 167 -10.09 -1.72 11.18
CA LYS A 167 -10.70 -2.54 12.24
C LYS A 167 -10.02 -2.37 13.60
N ARG A 168 -8.85 -1.70 13.65
CA ARG A 168 -8.09 -1.49 14.89
C ARG A 168 -8.72 -0.41 15.76
N LYS A 169 -8.45 -0.51 17.07
CA LYS A 169 -8.67 0.58 18.02
C LYS A 169 -7.41 1.46 18.04
N TRP A 170 -7.62 2.77 18.02
CA TRP A 170 -6.55 3.76 17.99
C TRP A 170 -6.48 4.52 19.31
N GLY A 171 -5.26 4.83 19.75
CA GLY A 171 -4.99 5.57 20.99
C GLY A 171 -5.20 7.07 20.84
N LYS A 172 -4.63 7.83 21.78
CA LYS A 172 -4.52 9.30 21.67
C LYS A 172 -3.19 9.66 20.98
N PRO A 173 -3.11 10.81 20.29
CA PRO A 173 -1.84 11.32 19.78
C PRO A 173 -0.82 11.53 20.91
N ASP A 174 0.45 11.29 20.64
CA ASP A 174 1.57 11.63 21.52
C ASP A 174 1.98 13.12 21.39
N GLU A 175 3.13 13.48 21.99
CA GLU A 175 3.67 14.86 21.95
C GLU A 175 4.05 15.34 20.54
N HIS A 176 4.28 14.41 19.62
CA HIS A 176 4.55 14.68 18.21
C HIS A 176 3.30 14.50 17.33
N GLY A 177 2.14 14.23 17.94
CA GLY A 177 0.89 13.99 17.23
C GLY A 177 0.77 12.59 16.61
N VAL A 178 1.69 11.67 16.89
CA VAL A 178 1.66 10.30 16.38
C VAL A 178 0.57 9.51 17.09
N VAL A 179 -0.32 8.87 16.31
CA VAL A 179 -1.40 8.02 16.84
C VAL A 179 -1.07 6.55 16.60
N GLU A 180 -0.83 5.83 17.68
CA GLU A 180 -0.61 4.38 17.61
C GLU A 180 -1.89 3.57 17.81
N HIS A 181 -1.90 2.34 17.31
CA HIS A 181 -2.97 1.39 17.60
C HIS A 181 -2.77 0.77 18.97
N ILE A 182 -3.87 0.56 19.70
CA ILE A 182 -3.83 -0.08 21.02
C ILE A 182 -3.50 -1.56 20.80
N ARG A 183 -2.38 -2.03 21.34
CA ARG A 183 -2.01 -3.44 21.36
C ARG A 183 -2.78 -4.09 22.51
N GLU A 184 -3.59 -5.10 22.21
CA GLU A 184 -4.10 -5.97 23.28
C GLU A 184 -2.87 -6.67 23.87
N GLN A 185 -2.69 -6.59 25.19
CA GLN A 185 -1.61 -7.29 25.86
C GLN A 185 -1.84 -8.79 25.62
N GLU A 186 -0.93 -9.44 24.89
CA GLU A 186 -0.90 -10.89 24.74
C GLU A 186 -0.68 -11.58 26.09
#